data_AF-A0A445FPT3-F1
#
_entry.id   AF-A0A445FPT3-F1
#
_cell.length_a   1.000
_cell.length_b   1.000
_cell.length_c   1.000
_cell.angle_alpha   90.00
_cell.angle_beta   90.00
_cell.angle_gamma   90.00
#
_symmetry.space_group_name_H-M   'P 1'
#
loop_
_entity.id
_entity.type
_entity.pdbx_description
1 polymer ?
#
loop_
_entity_poly.entity_id
_entity_poly.type
_entity_poly.pdbx_seq_one_letter_code
_entity_poly.pdbx_strand_id
1 'polypeptide(L)'
;MCRLERSVNSAERTRESASKRYRSFHIPWEWMLDTGLIGQMKLSSLRLAREFMKRVTKELESNEASQEDNLLVQGVRFAFRVHQVGGFDSETIQAFQELKKIGSASTKL
;
A
#
# COMPACT_ATOMS: atom_id res chain seq x y z
N MET A 1 6.05 11.94 -4.86
CA MET A 1 7.51 11.81 -5.09
C MET A 1 8.18 11.40 -3.79
N CYS A 2 8.85 10.26 -3.77
CA CYS A 2 9.51 9.69 -2.59
C CYS A 2 10.64 10.60 -2.10
N ARG A 3 10.97 10.52 -0.80
CA ARG A 3 12.05 11.32 -0.17
C ARG A 3 13.40 11.12 -0.88
N LEU A 4 13.67 9.91 -1.33
CA LEU A 4 14.85 9.56 -2.14
C LEU A 4 14.86 10.28 -3.49
N GLU A 5 13.76 10.22 -4.25
CA GLU A 5 13.65 10.87 -5.56
C GLU A 5 13.85 12.39 -5.47
N ARG A 6 13.29 13.03 -4.43
CA ARG A 6 13.50 14.46 -4.18
C ARG A 6 14.96 14.78 -3.89
N SER A 7 15.62 13.97 -3.07
CA SER A 7 17.02 14.16 -2.69
C SER A 7 17.95 13.96 -3.89
N VAL A 8 17.71 12.90 -4.67
CA VAL A 8 18.46 12.60 -5.90
C VAL A 8 18.30 13.71 -6.93
N ASN A 9 17.08 14.17 -7.19
CA ASN A 9 16.83 15.28 -8.12
C ASN A 9 17.46 16.60 -7.65
N SER A 10 17.50 16.84 -6.33
CA SER A 10 18.21 17.99 -5.77
C SER A 10 19.72 17.89 -6.00
N ALA A 11 20.30 16.71 -5.78
CA ALA A 11 21.72 16.45 -6.01
C ALA A 11 22.09 16.58 -7.49
N GLU A 12 21.29 16.03 -8.41
CA GLU A 12 21.48 16.16 -9.87
C GLU A 12 21.52 17.63 -10.29
N ARG A 13 20.56 18.45 -9.84
CA ARG A 13 20.50 19.88 -10.16
C ARG A 13 21.69 20.66 -9.59
N THR A 14 22.10 20.34 -8.36
CA THR A 14 23.24 20.98 -7.70
C THR A 14 24.54 20.65 -8.43
N ARG A 15 24.75 19.37 -8.76
CA ARG A 15 25.88 18.87 -9.55
C ARG A 15 25.97 19.58 -10.89
N GLU A 16 24.87 19.63 -11.65
CA GLU A 16 24.81 20.28 -12.97
C GLU A 16 25.17 21.77 -12.89
N SER A 17 24.61 22.48 -11.90
CA SER A 17 24.87 23.90 -11.68
C SER A 17 26.33 24.16 -11.31
N ALA A 18 26.92 23.32 -10.45
CA ALA A 18 28.30 23.44 -10.00
C ALA A 18 29.30 23.08 -11.11
N SER A 19 29.07 21.98 -11.83
CA SER A 19 29.90 21.58 -12.98
C SER A 19 29.97 22.67 -14.04
N LYS A 20 28.85 23.34 -14.35
CA LYS A 20 28.83 24.47 -15.29
C LYS A 20 29.73 25.63 -14.84
N ARG A 21 29.71 25.98 -13.55
CA ARG A 21 30.57 27.03 -12.98
C ARG A 21 32.04 26.62 -13.00
N TYR A 22 32.35 25.41 -12.58
CA TYR A 22 33.73 24.91 -12.54
C TYR A 22 34.35 24.91 -13.94
N ARG A 23 33.59 24.43 -14.94
CA ARG A 23 33.98 24.50 -16.34
C ARG A 23 34.26 25.94 -16.81
N SER A 24 33.44 26.92 -16.40
CA SER A 24 33.66 28.33 -16.76
C SER A 24 34.92 28.94 -16.14
N PHE A 25 35.36 28.42 -15.00
CA PHE A 25 36.58 28.86 -14.32
C PHE A 25 37.81 28.01 -14.70
N HIS A 26 37.71 27.12 -15.69
CA HIS A 26 38.76 26.17 -16.05
C HIS A 26 39.23 25.29 -14.89
N ILE A 27 38.34 25.01 -13.93
CA ILE A 27 38.58 24.08 -12.83
C ILE A 27 38.18 22.67 -13.31
N PRO A 28 39.02 21.63 -13.08
CA PRO A 28 38.66 20.25 -13.39
C PRO A 28 37.32 19.86 -12.75
N TRP A 29 36.43 19.24 -13.53
CA TRP A 29 35.05 18.97 -13.14
C TRP A 29 34.58 17.57 -13.53
N GLU A 30 35.40 16.81 -14.26
CA GLU A 30 35.10 15.49 -14.80
C GLU A 30 34.77 14.49 -13.68
N TRP A 31 35.36 14.67 -12.49
CA TRP A 31 35.05 13.90 -11.28
C TRP A 31 33.60 14.11 -10.77
N MET A 32 32.91 15.14 -11.25
CA MET A 32 31.49 15.43 -10.96
C MET A 32 30.54 14.82 -11.98
N LEU A 33 31.03 14.12 -13.01
CA LEU A 33 30.16 13.42 -13.94
C LEU A 33 29.39 12.31 -13.22
N ASP A 34 28.15 12.08 -13.66
CA ASP A 34 27.40 10.94 -13.13
C ASP A 34 28.08 9.64 -13.58
N THR A 35 28.43 8.81 -12.59
CA THR A 35 28.98 7.47 -12.80
C THR A 35 27.89 6.42 -13.04
N GLY A 36 26.62 6.85 -13.08
CA GLY A 36 25.45 5.99 -13.21
C GLY A 36 24.86 5.53 -11.87
N LEU A 37 25.48 5.92 -10.75
CA LEU A 37 25.00 5.56 -9.40
C LEU A 37 23.57 6.08 -9.14
N ILE A 38 23.27 7.27 -9.63
CA ILE A 38 21.93 7.86 -9.51
C ILE A 38 20.89 7.00 -10.23
N GLY A 39 21.20 6.52 -11.44
CA GLY A 39 20.38 5.57 -12.18
C GLY A 39 20.13 4.28 -11.40
N GLN A 40 21.19 3.72 -10.79
CA GLN A 40 21.10 2.51 -9.96
C GLN A 40 20.21 2.70 -8.71
N MET A 41 20.29 3.85 -8.05
CA MET A 41 19.43 4.17 -6.91
C MET A 41 17.95 4.28 -7.32
N LYS A 42 17.67 4.95 -8.44
CA LYS A 42 16.31 5.03 -9.01
C LYS A 42 15.77 3.64 -9.36
N LEU A 43 16.57 2.81 -10.03
CA LEU A 43 16.19 1.44 -10.41
C LEU A 43 15.95 0.53 -9.18
N SER A 44 16.81 0.61 -8.17
CA SER A 44 16.66 -0.16 -6.93
C SER A 44 15.36 0.19 -6.20
N SER A 45 14.97 1.47 -6.22
CA SER A 45 13.71 1.94 -5.65
C SER A 45 12.49 1.37 -6.38
N LEU A 46 12.54 1.36 -7.73
CA LEU A 46 11.49 0.75 -8.54
C LEU A 46 11.37 -0.75 -8.31
N ARG A 47 12.51 -1.44 -8.13
CA ARG A 47 12.53 -2.87 -7.78
C ARG A 47 11.87 -3.12 -6.43
N LEU A 48 12.19 -2.32 -5.42
CA LEU A 48 11.55 -2.43 -4.10
C LEU A 48 10.04 -2.17 -4.17
N ALA A 49 9.62 -1.11 -4.87
CA ALA A 49 8.19 -0.83 -5.08
C ALA A 49 7.48 -1.99 -5.78
N ARG A 50 8.11 -2.62 -6.78
CA ARG A 50 7.57 -3.80 -7.47
C ARG A 50 7.39 -4.99 -6.53
N GLU A 51 8.39 -5.32 -5.73
CA GLU A 51 8.29 -6.43 -4.78
C GLU A 51 7.25 -6.16 -3.69
N PHE A 52 7.14 -4.91 -3.23
CA PHE A 52 6.07 -4.51 -2.32
C PHE A 52 4.68 -4.68 -2.94
N MET A 53 4.48 -4.20 -4.17
CA MET A 53 3.20 -4.36 -4.88
C MET A 53 2.83 -5.84 -5.06
N LYS A 54 3.78 -6.68 -5.49
CA LYS A 54 3.57 -8.13 -5.58
C LYS A 54 3.14 -8.75 -4.25
N ARG A 55 3.78 -8.34 -3.15
CA ARG A 55 3.43 -8.81 -1.81
C ARG A 55 2.01 -8.39 -1.44
N VAL A 56 1.65 -7.13 -1.64
CA VAL A 56 0.29 -6.62 -1.36
C VAL A 56 -0.75 -7.38 -2.18
N THR A 57 -0.53 -7.60 -3.47
CA THR A 57 -1.43 -8.39 -4.32
C THR A 57 -1.60 -9.81 -3.77
N LYS A 58 -0.51 -10.50 -3.44
CA LYS A 58 -0.58 -11.86 -2.87
C LYS A 58 -1.35 -11.90 -1.55
N GLU A 59 -1.12 -10.93 -0.66
CA GLU A 59 -1.85 -10.85 0.60
C GLU A 59 -3.34 -10.60 0.35
N LEU A 60 -3.71 -9.72 -0.57
CA LEU A 60 -5.12 -9.46 -0.93
C LEU A 60 -5.80 -10.71 -1.49
N GLU A 61 -5.18 -11.41 -2.43
CA GLU A 61 -5.68 -12.67 -2.98
C GLU A 61 -5.86 -13.74 -1.89
N SER A 62 -4.94 -13.83 -0.93
CA SER A 62 -5.06 -14.76 0.20
C SER A 62 -6.11 -14.33 1.23
N ASN A 63 -6.36 -13.03 1.35
CA ASN A 63 -7.22 -12.44 2.36
C ASN A 63 -8.68 -12.32 1.88
N GLU A 64 -8.97 -12.36 0.57
CA GLU A 64 -10.33 -12.45 0.03
C GLU A 64 -11.08 -13.67 0.59
N ALA A 65 -10.42 -14.82 0.71
CA ALA A 65 -11.00 -16.01 1.35
C ALA A 65 -11.27 -15.84 2.86
N SER A 66 -10.58 -14.92 3.54
CA SER A 66 -10.75 -14.65 4.98
C SER A 66 -11.64 -13.43 5.29
N GLN A 67 -11.90 -12.56 4.30
CA GLN A 67 -12.69 -11.35 4.48
C GLN A 67 -14.17 -11.66 4.64
N GLU A 68 -14.73 -12.64 3.92
CA GLU A 68 -16.13 -13.07 4.10
C GLU A 68 -16.40 -13.56 5.52
N ASP A 69 -15.56 -14.45 6.05
CA ASP A 69 -15.67 -14.95 7.43
C ASP A 69 -15.48 -13.81 8.45
N ASN A 70 -14.58 -12.87 8.18
CA ASN A 70 -14.36 -11.72 9.05
C ASN A 70 -15.56 -10.75 9.05
N LEU A 71 -16.19 -10.52 7.89
CA LEU A 71 -17.39 -9.70 7.76
C LEU A 71 -18.61 -10.35 8.41
N LEU A 72 -18.79 -11.67 8.24
CA LEU A 72 -19.86 -12.43 8.90
C LEU A 72 -19.74 -12.34 10.43
N VAL A 73 -18.54 -12.59 10.97
CA VAL A 73 -18.28 -12.51 12.42
C VAL A 73 -18.50 -11.10 12.95
N GLN A 74 -18.11 -10.07 12.18
CA GLN A 74 -18.38 -8.67 12.55
C GLN A 74 -19.87 -8.35 12.56
N GLY A 75 -20.63 -8.79 11.54
CA GLY A 75 -22.08 -8.61 11.47
C GLY A 75 -22.80 -9.28 12.64
N VAL A 76 -22.42 -10.50 13.01
CA VAL A 76 -22.98 -11.22 14.17
C VAL A 76 -22.67 -10.51 15.49
N ARG A 77 -21.43 -10.04 15.69
CA ARG A 77 -21.05 -9.27 16.89
C ARG A 77 -21.81 -7.95 16.99
N PHE A 78 -22.00 -7.26 15.88
CA PHE A 78 -22.77 -6.03 15.81
C PHE A 78 -24.24 -6.27 16.19
N ALA A 79 -24.87 -7.26 15.56
CA ALA A 79 -26.24 -7.68 15.87
C ALA A 79 -26.39 -8.01 17.37
N PHE A 80 -25.48 -8.82 17.94
CA PHE A 80 -25.51 -9.16 19.36
C PHE A 80 -25.38 -7.93 20.28
N ARG A 81 -24.58 -6.93 19.89
CA ARG A 81 -24.44 -5.70 20.65
C ARG A 81 -25.73 -4.88 20.62
N VAL A 82 -26.34 -4.69 19.45
CA VAL A 82 -27.60 -3.96 19.30
C VAL A 82 -28.74 -4.63 20.09
N HIS A 83 -28.82 -5.96 20.03
CA HIS A 83 -29.81 -6.74 20.78
C HIS A 83 -29.74 -6.50 22.29
N GLN A 84 -28.54 -6.43 22.87
CA GLN A 84 -28.35 -6.21 24.32
C GLN A 84 -28.82 -4.84 24.81
N VAL A 85 -28.89 -3.82 23.94
CA VAL A 85 -29.23 -2.45 24.35
C VAL A 85 -30.72 -2.12 24.18
N GLY A 86 -31.48 -2.94 23.45
CA GLY A 86 -32.89 -2.64 23.19
C GLY A 86 -33.68 -3.66 22.38
N GLY A 87 -33.13 -4.85 22.12
CA GLY A 87 -33.78 -5.87 21.28
C GLY A 87 -33.76 -5.52 19.79
N PHE A 88 -34.47 -6.33 19.00
CA PHE A 88 -34.64 -6.13 17.56
C PHE A 88 -36.12 -5.92 17.22
N ASP A 89 -36.39 -5.05 16.26
CA ASP A 89 -37.68 -5.00 15.57
C ASP A 89 -37.77 -6.08 14.47
N SER A 90 -38.93 -6.22 13.82
CA SER A 90 -39.14 -7.28 12.83
C SER A 90 -38.20 -7.18 11.63
N GLU A 91 -37.86 -5.97 11.19
CA GLU A 91 -36.94 -5.74 10.06
C GLU A 91 -35.51 -6.15 10.42
N THR A 92 -35.04 -5.78 11.62
CA THR A 92 -33.71 -6.15 12.11
C THR A 92 -33.59 -7.67 12.35
N ILE A 93 -34.66 -8.31 12.85
CA ILE A 93 -34.71 -9.78 12.98
C ILE A 93 -34.58 -10.46 11.62
N GLN A 94 -35.30 -9.96 10.60
CA GLN A 94 -35.25 -10.51 9.25
C GLN A 94 -33.85 -10.40 8.66
N ALA A 95 -33.22 -9.22 8.75
CA ALA A 95 -31.86 -9.00 8.27
C ALA A 95 -30.84 -9.92 8.99
N PHE A 96 -31.01 -10.14 10.29
CA PHE A 96 -30.16 -11.08 11.04
C PHE A 96 -30.34 -12.54 10.61
N GLN A 97 -31.57 -12.97 10.27
CA GLN A 97 -31.80 -14.31 9.76
C GLN A 97 -31.17 -14.53 8.38
N GLU A 98 -31.20 -13.53 7.51
CA GLU A 98 -30.52 -13.57 6.21
C GLU A 98 -29.00 -13.70 6.39
N LEU A 99 -28.42 -12.90 7.29
CA LEU A 99 -27.00 -13.00 7.66
C LEU A 99 -26.64 -14.41 8.16
N LYS A 100 -27.49 -15.02 8.99
CA LYS A 100 -27.28 -16.37 9.52
C LYS A 100 -27.35 -17.45 8.42
N LYS A 101 -28.25 -17.30 7.43
CA LYS A 101 -28.34 -18.21 6.27
C LYS A 101 -27.05 -18.19 5.45
N ILE A 102 -26.51 -17.01 5.19
CA ILE A 102 -25.24 -16.82 4.46
C ILE A 102 -24.09 -17.51 5.21
N GLY A 103 -23.98 -17.29 6.52
CA GLY A 103 -22.94 -17.92 7.34
C GLY A 103 -23.00 -19.45 7.39
N SER A 104 -24.22 -20.02 7.37
CA SER A 104 -24.41 -21.48 7.36
C SER A 104 -24.12 -22.14 6.00
N ALA A 105 -24.08 -21.35 4.93
CA ALA A 105 -23.72 -21.82 3.59
C ALA A 105 -22.18 -21.88 3.41
N SER A 106 -21.43 -20.95 4.00
CA SER A 106 -19.96 -20.94 3.95
C SER A 106 -19.31 -22.09 4.72
N THR A 107 -19.98 -22.67 5.73
CA THR A 107 -19.42 -23.78 6.54
C THR A 107 -19.59 -25.18 5.91
N LYS A 108 -20.19 -25.28 4.71
CA LYS A 108 -20.51 -26.55 4.04
C LYS A 108 -19.60 -26.91 2.86
N LEU A 109 -18.52 -26.15 2.64
CA LEU A 109 -17.47 -26.46 1.66
C LEU A 109 -16.23 -27.02 2.35
#